data_AF-A0A8D4UVI7-F1
#
_entry.id   AF-A0A8D4UVI7-F1
#
_cell.length_a   1.000
_cell.length_b   1.000
_cell.length_c   1.000
_cell.angle_alpha   90.00
_cell.angle_beta   90.00
_cell.angle_gamma   90.00
#
_symmetry.space_group_name_H-M   'P 1'
#
loop_
_entity.id
_entity.type
_entity.pdbx_description
1 polymer ?
#
loop_
_entity_poly.entity_id
_entity_poly.type
_entity_poly.pdbx_seq_one_letter_code
_entity_poly.pdbx_strand_id
1 'polypeptide(L)'
;MKVIVSACLLGVPCRYKGGANTDKGVISFVAGMDVIPVCPEVAAGMPIPRPPVEILRGRIVRKDGTDMDEIYRAGARKIMKEIEGEDIAFAILKARSPTCGVHEVYDGTFSGTRVPGEGVFAAMLKEAGIPVYDEEDLAAGRIPMDIESEERNADRRN
;
A
#
# COMPACT_ATOMS: atom_id res chain seq x y z
N MET A 1 -14.95 8.60 7.51
CA MET A 1 -13.97 7.60 7.06
C MET A 1 -13.16 8.09 5.85
N LYS A 2 -11.85 7.85 5.88
CA LYS A 2 -10.88 8.13 4.80
C LYS A 2 -10.41 6.83 4.16
N VAL A 3 -9.87 6.92 2.95
CA VAL A 3 -9.32 5.78 2.21
C VAL A 3 -7.85 6.04 1.92
N ILE A 4 -6.99 5.08 2.25
CA ILE A 4 -5.56 5.16 1.93
C ILE A 4 -5.35 4.63 0.52
N VAL A 5 -4.62 5.36 -0.33
CA VAL A 5 -4.33 4.89 -1.69
C VAL A 5 -2.85 5.04 -2.00
N SER A 6 -2.23 4.01 -2.57
CA SER A 6 -0.88 4.14 -3.12
C SER A 6 -0.82 5.29 -4.13
N ALA A 7 -0.03 6.32 -3.84
CA ALA A 7 0.01 7.57 -4.62
C ALA A 7 0.34 7.33 -6.10
N CYS A 8 1.11 6.29 -6.43
CA CYS A 8 1.41 5.94 -7.81
C CYS A 8 0.16 5.50 -8.60
N LEU A 9 -0.86 4.92 -7.95
CA LEU A 9 -2.14 4.56 -8.58
C LEU A 9 -2.95 5.82 -8.95
N LEU A 10 -2.78 6.90 -8.18
CA LEU A 10 -3.42 8.19 -8.42
C LEU A 10 -2.66 9.07 -9.43
N GLY A 11 -1.61 8.54 -10.06
CA GLY A 11 -0.82 9.28 -11.06
C GLY A 11 0.34 10.08 -10.51
N VAL A 12 0.64 10.02 -9.21
CA VAL A 12 1.85 10.65 -8.66
C VAL A 12 3.08 9.90 -9.18
N PRO A 13 4.08 10.60 -9.76
CA PRO A 13 5.21 9.95 -10.42
C PRO A 13 6.28 9.45 -9.44
N CYS A 14 5.89 8.62 -8.46
CA CYS A 14 6.74 8.20 -7.35
C CYS A 14 7.33 6.78 -7.45
N ARG A 15 7.22 6.11 -8.62
CA ARG A 15 7.79 4.78 -8.83
C ARG A 15 9.31 4.79 -8.78
N TYR A 16 9.91 3.62 -8.55
CA TYR A 16 11.37 3.50 -8.48
C TYR A 16 12.09 3.87 -9.79
N LYS A 17 11.48 3.62 -10.96
CA LYS A 17 11.99 4.06 -12.28
C LYS A 17 11.56 5.48 -12.67
N GLY A 18 10.88 6.20 -11.79
CA GLY A 18 10.10 7.39 -12.14
C GLY A 18 8.76 7.04 -12.80
N GLY A 19 7.94 8.06 -13.01
CA GLY A 19 6.58 7.90 -13.53
C GLY A 19 5.62 7.26 -12.52
N ALA A 20 4.41 6.97 -12.98
CA ALA A 20 3.31 6.50 -12.15
C ALA A 20 2.79 5.11 -12.58
N ASN A 21 1.99 4.48 -11.72
CA ASN A 21 1.22 3.28 -12.03
C ASN A 21 -0.25 3.69 -12.14
N THR A 22 -0.54 4.79 -12.84
CA THR A 22 -1.86 5.40 -12.86
C THR A 22 -2.91 4.36 -13.22
N ASP A 23 -3.86 4.15 -12.32
CA ASP A 23 -4.97 3.22 -12.51
C ASP A 23 -6.27 4.01 -12.59
N LYS A 24 -6.89 4.03 -13.78
CA LYS A 24 -8.14 4.78 -14.01
C LYS A 24 -9.32 4.18 -13.24
N GLY A 25 -9.32 2.87 -13.00
CA GLY A 25 -10.34 2.19 -12.21
C GLY A 25 -10.28 2.66 -10.76
N VAL A 26 -9.08 2.65 -10.15
CA VAL A 26 -8.86 3.16 -8.79
C VAL A 26 -9.25 4.63 -8.69
N ILE A 27 -8.80 5.48 -9.61
CA ILE A 27 -9.14 6.93 -9.62
C ILE A 27 -10.66 7.13 -9.68
N SER A 28 -11.35 6.37 -10.53
CA SER A 28 -12.80 6.50 -10.68
C SER A 28 -13.54 5.98 -9.45
N PHE A 29 -13.06 4.88 -8.85
CA PHE A 29 -13.65 4.26 -7.68
C PHE A 29 -13.57 5.16 -6.44
N VAL A 30 -12.43 5.82 -6.22
CA VAL A 30 -12.24 6.71 -5.07
C VAL A 30 -12.70 8.16 -5.32
N ALA A 31 -13.30 8.44 -6.48
CA ALA A 31 -13.78 9.77 -6.81
C ALA A 31 -14.87 10.21 -5.82
N GLY A 32 -14.64 11.31 -5.11
CA GLY A 32 -15.56 11.83 -4.10
C GLY A 32 -15.36 11.24 -2.69
N MET A 33 -14.43 10.30 -2.51
CA MET A 33 -13.97 9.85 -1.18
C MET A 33 -12.90 10.80 -0.63
N ASP A 34 -12.73 10.82 0.69
CA ASP A 34 -11.59 11.48 1.33
C ASP A 34 -10.37 10.56 1.25
N VAL A 35 -9.40 10.90 0.39
CA VAL A 35 -8.28 10.04 0.03
C VAL A 35 -6.99 10.54 0.67
N ILE A 36 -6.28 9.65 1.37
CA ILE A 36 -4.92 9.87 1.85
C ILE A 36 -3.94 9.20 0.87
N PRO A 37 -3.28 9.96 -0.03
CA PRO A 37 -2.28 9.41 -0.94
C PRO A 37 -0.98 9.08 -0.20
N VAL A 38 -0.48 7.86 -0.32
CA VAL A 38 0.72 7.41 0.39
C VAL A 38 1.77 6.80 -0.52
N CYS A 39 3.04 7.02 -0.20
CA CYS A 39 4.16 6.29 -0.79
C CYS A 39 5.21 6.00 0.30
N PRO A 40 5.23 4.79 0.88
CA PRO A 40 6.18 4.43 1.95
C PRO A 40 7.64 4.62 1.58
N GLU A 41 7.97 4.40 0.31
CA GLU A 41 9.33 4.54 -0.20
C GLU A 41 9.79 6.00 -0.23
N VAL A 42 8.89 6.94 -0.57
CA VAL A 42 9.18 8.38 -0.52
C VAL A 42 9.20 8.87 0.92
N ALA A 43 8.30 8.40 1.78
CA ALA A 43 8.32 8.70 3.22
C ALA A 43 9.60 8.19 3.92
N ALA A 44 10.21 7.12 3.39
CA ALA A 44 11.52 6.63 3.79
C ALA A 44 12.68 7.55 3.36
N GLY A 45 12.42 8.59 2.56
CA GLY A 45 13.42 9.51 2.03
C GLY A 45 14.12 9.00 0.77
N MET A 46 13.58 7.97 0.10
CA MET A 46 14.19 7.44 -1.11
C MET A 46 13.98 8.37 -2.31
N PRO A 47 14.98 8.53 -3.19
CA PRO A 47 14.85 9.38 -4.37
C PRO A 47 13.93 8.78 -5.43
N ILE A 48 13.63 9.60 -6.44
CA ILE A 48 12.98 9.18 -7.68
C ILE A 48 13.87 9.67 -8.84
N PRO A 49 14.44 8.76 -9.66
CA PRO A 49 14.42 7.31 -9.53
C PRO A 49 15.28 6.78 -8.36
N ARG A 50 15.11 5.51 -8.03
CA ARG A 50 15.90 4.75 -7.02
C ARG A 50 16.15 3.30 -7.50
N PRO A 51 17.20 2.63 -7.00
CA PRO A 51 17.40 1.20 -7.25
C PRO A 51 16.21 0.35 -6.78
N PRO A 52 15.85 -0.72 -7.51
CA PRO A 52 14.81 -1.64 -7.06
C PRO A 52 15.25 -2.36 -5.78
N VAL A 53 14.26 -2.72 -4.96
CA VAL A 53 14.42 -3.57 -3.78
C VAL A 53 13.36 -4.66 -3.82
N GLU A 54 13.66 -5.80 -3.19
CA GLU A 54 12.75 -6.93 -3.04
C GLU A 54 12.84 -7.47 -1.61
N ILE A 55 11.84 -8.25 -1.18
CA ILE A 55 11.85 -8.88 0.14
C ILE A 55 12.57 -10.22 0.01
N LEU A 56 13.70 -10.36 0.71
CA LEU A 56 14.44 -11.61 0.82
C LEU A 56 14.48 -12.02 2.29
N ARG A 57 13.89 -13.17 2.61
CA ARG A 57 13.86 -13.72 3.99
C ARG A 57 13.33 -12.70 5.03
N GLY A 58 12.26 -12.00 4.68
CA GLY A 58 11.60 -11.02 5.55
C GLY A 58 12.27 -9.64 5.62
N ARG A 59 13.35 -9.42 4.88
CA ARG A 59 14.09 -8.14 4.85
C ARG A 59 14.04 -7.51 3.46
N ILE A 60 13.89 -6.19 3.41
CA ILE A 60 13.99 -5.45 2.14
C ILE A 60 15.46 -5.28 1.77
N VAL A 61 15.86 -5.81 0.61
CA VAL A 61 17.25 -5.79 0.14
C VAL A 61 17.35 -5.24 -1.28
N ARG A 62 18.51 -4.71 -1.65
CA ARG A 62 18.88 -4.41 -3.04
C ARG A 62 19.48 -5.64 -3.73
N LYS A 63 19.61 -5.57 -5.06
CA LYS A 63 20.22 -6.62 -5.88
C LYS A 63 21.69 -6.90 -5.54
N ASP A 64 22.41 -5.89 -5.06
CA ASP A 64 23.80 -6.02 -4.60
C ASP A 64 23.91 -6.62 -3.18
N GLY A 65 22.79 -6.98 -2.55
CA GLY A 65 22.75 -7.51 -1.19
C GLY A 65 22.71 -6.45 -0.09
N THR A 66 22.70 -5.14 -0.44
CA THR A 66 22.57 -4.08 0.56
C THR A 66 21.25 -4.21 1.29
N ASP A 67 21.31 -4.31 2.62
CA ASP A 67 20.15 -4.33 3.50
C ASP A 67 19.54 -2.92 3.60
N MET A 68 18.27 -2.82 3.22
CA MET A 68 17.50 -1.57 3.21
C MET A 68 16.31 -1.63 4.16
N ASP A 69 16.16 -2.71 4.94
CA ASP A 69 14.95 -3.05 5.66
C ASP A 69 14.49 -1.94 6.59
N GLU A 70 15.40 -1.45 7.44
CA GLU A 70 15.07 -0.45 8.44
C GLU A 70 14.67 0.90 7.81
N ILE A 71 15.28 1.29 6.69
CA ILE A 71 14.95 2.54 5.99
C ILE A 71 13.50 2.49 5.49
N TYR A 72 13.12 1.41 4.81
CA TYR A 72 11.77 1.27 4.26
C TYR A 72 10.71 1.06 5.34
N ARG A 73 11.02 0.27 6.39
CA ARG A 73 10.12 0.11 7.55
C ARG A 73 9.95 1.42 8.31
N ALA A 74 10.99 2.24 8.43
CA ALA A 74 10.87 3.57 9.03
C ALA A 74 9.95 4.48 8.20
N GLY A 75 10.03 4.44 6.87
CA GLY A 75 9.07 5.15 6.00
C GLY A 75 7.63 4.70 6.19
N ALA A 76 7.40 3.39 6.27
CA ALA A 76 6.07 2.82 6.55
C ALA A 76 5.55 3.26 7.94
N ARG A 77 6.37 3.19 8.98
CA ARG A 77 6.00 3.63 10.34
C ARG A 77 5.70 5.12 10.44
N LYS A 78 6.38 5.97 9.67
CA LYS A 78 6.04 7.40 9.60
C LYS A 78 4.62 7.60 9.10
N ILE A 79 4.23 6.91 8.03
CA ILE A 79 2.87 6.98 7.51
C ILE A 79 1.88 6.43 8.53
N MET A 80 2.17 5.29 9.18
CA MET A 80 1.30 4.74 10.24
C MET A 80 1.05 5.75 11.37
N LYS A 81 2.06 6.54 11.73
CA LYS A 81 1.93 7.63 12.71
C LYS A 81 1.13 8.82 12.18
N GLU A 82 1.26 9.15 10.90
CA GLU A 82 0.51 10.25 10.27
C GLU A 82 -0.99 9.95 10.16
N ILE A 83 -1.36 8.67 9.99
CA ILE A 83 -2.76 8.22 9.96
C ILE A 83 -3.29 7.82 11.35
N GLU A 84 -2.50 7.96 12.40
CA GLU A 84 -2.91 7.57 13.76
C GLU A 84 -4.07 8.46 14.22
N GLY A 85 -5.16 7.82 14.66
CA GLY A 85 -6.39 8.52 15.06
C GLY A 85 -7.29 8.96 13.90
N GLU A 86 -6.89 8.69 12.65
CA GLU A 86 -7.78 8.83 11.51
C GLU A 86 -8.76 7.65 11.45
N ASP A 87 -10.00 7.96 11.10
CA ASP A 87 -11.02 6.96 10.82
C ASP A 87 -10.82 6.42 9.39
N ILE A 88 -10.11 5.30 9.25
CA ILE A 88 -9.74 4.69 7.96
C ILE A 88 -10.69 3.54 7.62
N ALA A 89 -11.38 3.64 6.49
CA ALA A 89 -12.28 2.58 6.01
C ALA A 89 -11.51 1.37 5.45
N PHE A 90 -10.53 1.62 4.57
CA PHE A 90 -9.69 0.61 3.93
C PHE A 90 -8.51 1.28 3.20
N ALA A 91 -7.61 0.45 2.67
CA ALA A 91 -6.51 0.87 1.81
C ALA A 91 -6.56 0.16 0.44
N ILE A 92 -6.27 0.90 -0.64
CA ILE A 92 -5.97 0.35 -1.97
C ILE A 92 -4.48 0.58 -2.28
N LEU A 93 -3.70 -0.49 -2.27
CA LEU A 93 -2.25 -0.44 -2.41
C LEU A 93 -1.77 -1.03 -3.72
N LYS A 94 -0.59 -0.59 -4.19
CA LYS A 94 -0.01 -1.10 -5.42
C LYS A 94 0.44 -2.56 -5.26
N ALA A 95 -0.15 -3.47 -6.03
CA ALA A 95 0.19 -4.89 -6.04
C ALA A 95 1.70 -5.14 -6.26
N ARG A 96 2.23 -6.19 -5.63
CA ARG A 96 3.61 -6.73 -5.81
C ARG A 96 4.76 -5.84 -5.34
N SER A 97 4.46 -4.68 -4.76
CA SER A 97 5.51 -3.81 -4.19
C SER A 97 6.08 -4.43 -2.90
N PRO A 98 7.39 -4.30 -2.63
CA PRO A 98 7.98 -4.69 -1.35
C PRO A 98 7.46 -3.87 -0.16
N THR A 99 6.82 -2.72 -0.40
CA THR A 99 6.13 -1.96 0.65
C THR A 99 4.62 -2.12 0.59
N CYS A 100 4.03 -2.10 -0.61
CA CYS A 100 2.59 -2.00 -0.81
C CYS A 100 1.90 -3.29 -1.31
N GLY A 101 2.64 -4.36 -1.63
CA GLY A 101 2.05 -5.60 -2.13
C GLY A 101 1.11 -6.25 -1.12
N VAL A 102 -0.05 -6.72 -1.58
CA VAL A 102 -1.12 -7.20 -0.69
C VAL A 102 -1.21 -8.73 -0.62
N HIS A 103 -1.07 -9.40 -1.78
CA HIS A 103 -1.18 -10.87 -1.88
C HIS A 103 0.12 -11.55 -2.31
N GLU A 104 0.90 -10.87 -3.13
CA GLU A 104 2.17 -11.37 -3.67
C GLU A 104 3.25 -10.28 -3.58
N VAL A 105 4.50 -10.73 -3.53
CA VAL A 105 5.72 -9.91 -3.68
C VAL A 105 6.71 -10.65 -4.59
N TYR A 106 7.78 -9.97 -5.01
CA TYR A 106 8.89 -10.65 -5.69
C TYR A 106 9.73 -11.46 -4.72
N ASP A 107 10.31 -12.56 -5.19
CA ASP A 107 10.97 -13.59 -4.36
C ASP A 107 12.32 -13.20 -3.75
N GLY A 108 12.82 -11.98 -4.02
CA GLY A 108 14.09 -11.49 -3.49
C GLY A 108 15.31 -11.88 -4.33
N THR A 109 15.12 -12.66 -5.40
CA THR A 109 16.21 -13.09 -6.29
C THR A 109 16.42 -12.13 -7.46
N PHE A 110 15.55 -11.13 -7.64
CA PHE A 110 15.56 -10.22 -8.79
C PHE A 110 15.38 -10.93 -10.14
N SER A 111 14.79 -12.12 -10.13
CA SER A 111 14.43 -12.90 -11.33
C SER A 111 13.10 -12.48 -11.96
N GLY A 112 12.29 -11.70 -11.23
CA GLY A 112 10.91 -11.37 -11.60
C GLY A 112 9.88 -12.42 -11.16
N THR A 113 10.32 -13.49 -10.51
CA THR A 113 9.45 -14.50 -9.89
C THR A 113 8.66 -13.89 -8.75
N ARG A 114 7.37 -14.25 -8.68
CA ARG A 114 6.43 -13.80 -7.65
C ARG A 114 6.14 -14.94 -6.70
N VAL A 115 5.96 -14.61 -5.43
CA VAL A 115 5.62 -15.55 -4.37
C VAL A 115 4.52 -14.95 -3.49
N PRO A 116 3.69 -15.79 -2.85
CA PRO A 116 2.76 -15.31 -1.82
C PRO A 116 3.52 -14.53 -0.75
N GLY A 117 2.98 -13.38 -0.37
CA GLY A 117 3.61 -12.52 0.62
C GLY A 117 3.10 -11.09 0.54
N GLU A 118 3.49 -10.28 1.52
CA GLU A 118 2.96 -8.94 1.71
C GLU A 118 4.11 -7.94 1.81
N GLY A 119 3.88 -6.74 1.30
CA GLY A 119 4.73 -5.60 1.50
C GLY A 119 4.67 -5.12 2.95
N VAL A 120 5.76 -4.53 3.45
CA VAL A 120 5.88 -4.18 4.87
C VAL A 120 4.81 -3.21 5.36
N PHE A 121 4.33 -2.28 4.51
CA PHE A 121 3.29 -1.32 4.88
C PHE A 121 1.90 -1.95 4.81
N ALA A 122 1.65 -2.84 3.84
CA ALA A 122 0.42 -3.61 3.76
C ALA A 122 0.22 -4.47 5.02
N ALA A 123 1.28 -5.15 5.47
CA ALA A 123 1.26 -5.93 6.71
C ALA A 123 0.95 -5.07 7.94
N MET A 124 1.59 -3.90 8.08
CA MET A 124 1.33 -2.97 9.20
C MET A 124 -0.12 -2.47 9.25
N LEU A 125 -0.72 -2.18 8.10
CA LEU A 125 -2.14 -1.77 8.03
C LEU A 125 -3.07 -2.91 8.45
N LYS A 126 -2.82 -4.13 7.97
CA LYS A 126 -3.57 -5.33 8.37
C LYS A 126 -3.46 -5.60 9.87
N GLU A 127 -2.25 -5.48 10.44
CA GLU A 127 -2.02 -5.59 11.89
C GLU A 127 -2.79 -4.52 12.70
N ALA A 128 -2.98 -3.33 12.13
CA ALA A 128 -3.78 -2.26 12.72
C ALA A 128 -5.30 -2.45 12.53
N GLY A 129 -5.74 -3.55 11.92
CA GLY A 129 -7.16 -3.84 11.69
C GLY A 129 -7.77 -3.11 10.49
N ILE A 130 -6.95 -2.47 9.66
CA ILE A 130 -7.42 -1.77 8.45
C ILE A 130 -7.54 -2.78 7.30
N PRO A 131 -8.70 -2.92 6.63
CA PRO A 131 -8.82 -3.73 5.43
C PRO A 131 -7.89 -3.23 4.31
N VAL A 132 -7.14 -4.15 3.68
CA VAL A 132 -6.18 -3.81 2.63
C VAL A 132 -6.48 -4.61 1.37
N TYR A 133 -6.59 -3.89 0.26
CA TYR A 133 -6.83 -4.39 -1.08
C TYR A 133 -5.77 -3.86 -2.04
N ASP A 134 -5.59 -4.51 -3.18
CA ASP A 134 -4.83 -3.95 -4.30
C ASP A 134 -5.70 -3.57 -5.50
N GLU A 135 -5.09 -2.99 -6.53
CA GLU A 135 -5.84 -2.61 -7.74
C GLU A 135 -6.45 -3.81 -8.49
N GLU A 136 -5.93 -5.02 -8.29
CA GLU A 136 -6.43 -6.25 -8.91
C GLU A 136 -7.65 -6.81 -8.14
N ASP A 137 -7.74 -6.57 -6.83
CA ASP A 137 -8.96 -6.80 -6.04
C ASP A 137 -10.12 -5.92 -6.50
N LEU A 138 -9.84 -4.63 -6.74
CA LEU A 138 -10.84 -3.69 -7.26
C LEU A 138 -11.34 -4.14 -8.63
N ALA A 139 -10.43 -4.48 -9.55
CA ALA A 139 -10.80 -4.96 -10.88
C ALA A 139 -11.66 -6.24 -10.85
N ALA A 140 -11.49 -7.06 -9.81
CA ALA A 140 -12.26 -8.27 -9.57
C ALA A 140 -13.56 -8.03 -8.76
N GLY A 141 -13.89 -6.79 -8.38
CA GLY A 141 -15.08 -6.46 -7.59
C GLY A 141 -15.04 -6.98 -6.15
N ARG A 142 -13.85 -7.16 -5.57
CA ARG A 142 -13.66 -7.73 -4.22
C ARG A 142 -13.64 -6.71 -3.08
N ILE A 143 -13.78 -5.41 -3.40
CA ILE A 143 -13.86 -4.35 -2.40
C ILE A 143 -15.34 -4.09 -2.06
N PRO A 144 -15.76 -4.25 -0.79
CA PRO A 144 -17.14 -4.00 -0.40
C PRO A 144 -17.50 -2.52 -0.55
N MET A 145 -18.64 -2.24 -1.18
CA MET A 145 -19.10 -0.87 -1.47
C MET A 145 -19.86 -0.22 -0.29
N ASP A 146 -20.39 -1.03 0.64
CA ASP A 146 -21.37 -0.59 1.65
C ASP A 146 -20.76 -0.38 3.05
N ILE A 147 -19.69 0.40 3.13
CA ILE A 147 -18.94 0.62 4.38
C ILE A 147 -19.77 1.40 5.42
N GLU A 148 -20.79 2.16 4.98
CA GLU A 148 -21.65 2.95 5.87
C GLU A 148 -22.76 2.16 6.61
N SER A 149 -22.94 0.87 6.35
CA SER A 149 -24.13 0.12 6.81
C SER A 149 -23.99 -0.55 8.18
N GLU A 150 -22.75 -0.74 8.68
CA GLU A 150 -22.53 -1.44 9.95
C GLU A 150 -22.55 -0.48 11.16
N GLU A 151 -21.98 0.72 11.06
CA GLU A 151 -21.95 1.69 12.17
C GLU A 151 -23.35 2.25 12.48
N ARG A 152 -24.20 2.43 11.47
CA ARG A 152 -25.59 2.93 11.64
C ARG A 152 -26.50 1.94 12.38
N ASN A 153 -26.12 0.65 12.45
CA ASN A 153 -26.86 -0.42 13.12
C ASN A 153 -26.35 -0.72 14.55
N ALA A 154 -25.18 -0.20 14.93
CA ALA A 154 -24.71 -0.24 16.30
C ALA A 154 -25.33 0.88 17.16
N ASP A 155 -25.54 2.06 16.56
CA ASP A 155 -26.05 3.25 17.26
C ASP A 155 -27.58 3.25 17.45
N ARG A 156 -28.31 2.33 16.79
CA ARG A 156 -29.76 2.12 16.97
C ARG A 156 -30.11 1.04 18.00
N ARG A 157 -29.10 0.43 18.64
CA ARG A 157 -29.26 -0.64 19.64
C ARG A 157 -28.88 -0.19 21.06
N ASN A 158 -28.71 1.11 21.28
CA ASN A 158 -28.49 1.70 22.60
C ASN A 158 -29.63 2.65 22.98
#